data_AF-A0AAE1PVC9-F1
#
_entry.id   AF-A0AAE1PVC9-F1
#
_cell.length_a   1.000
_cell.length_b   1.000
_cell.length_c   1.000
_cell.angle_alpha   90.00
_cell.angle_beta   90.00
_cell.angle_gamma   90.00
#
_symmetry.space_group_name_H-M   'P 1'
#
loop_
_entity.id
_entity.type
_entity.pdbx_description
1 polymer ?
#
loop_
_entity_poly.entity_id
_entity_poly.type
_entity_poly.pdbx_seq_one_letter_code
_entity_poly.pdbx_strand_id
1 'polypeptide(L)'
;MVFRASGPWTNSLHDTRGSAGGVPCLGLWLRCSLLGSGRLHCGVYATTAPHLHPALVSALVGLILATVVSTVTCLAAVFTACVRSIKGWSCFSLISILQVLAGVASIAGTAAFPLSWDSPRVQNMCGDDASLYHPAACVVGWATYAALCGGVLLLVCSCLAFRAAAATKSHPVIDQLHKGHNIVLLI
;
A
#
# COMPACT_ATOMS: atom_id res chain seq x y z
N MET A 1 -6.68 -4.68 -0.51
CA MET A 1 -6.48 -6.04 -1.07
C MET A 1 -7.76 -6.82 -0.87
N VAL A 2 -8.31 -7.43 -1.92
CA VAL A 2 -9.57 -8.20 -1.87
C VAL A 2 -9.40 -9.47 -2.68
N PHE A 3 -9.64 -10.63 -2.10
CA PHE A 3 -9.82 -11.90 -2.79
C PHE A 3 -11.27 -12.09 -3.20
N ARG A 4 -11.47 -12.74 -4.33
CA ARG A 4 -12.77 -13.16 -4.84
C ARG A 4 -12.72 -14.67 -5.00
N ALA A 5 -13.70 -15.40 -4.49
CA ALA A 5 -13.75 -16.84 -4.73
C ALA A 5 -14.05 -17.12 -6.21
N SER A 6 -13.32 -18.04 -6.84
CA SER A 6 -13.62 -18.55 -8.18
C SER A 6 -14.51 -19.79 -8.05
N GLY A 7 -15.80 -19.57 -7.85
CA GLY A 7 -16.83 -20.59 -8.06
C GLY A 7 -17.38 -20.53 -9.51
N PRO A 8 -18.23 -21.49 -9.93
CA PRO A 8 -18.78 -21.60 -11.30
C PRO A 8 -19.63 -20.41 -11.80
N TRP A 9 -19.71 -19.31 -11.04
CA TRP A 9 -20.47 -18.10 -11.33
C TRP A 9 -19.65 -17.00 -12.03
N THR A 10 -18.40 -17.29 -12.42
CA THR A 10 -17.46 -16.31 -13.01
C THR A 10 -17.84 -15.83 -14.42
N ASN A 11 -18.82 -16.46 -15.09
CA ASN A 11 -19.19 -16.14 -16.46
C ASN A 11 -20.18 -14.96 -16.60
N SER A 12 -20.73 -14.42 -15.50
CA SER A 12 -21.76 -13.37 -15.55
C SER A 12 -21.25 -11.99 -15.10
N LEU A 13 -20.01 -11.64 -15.44
CA LEU A 13 -19.36 -10.37 -15.09
C LEU A 13 -19.88 -9.14 -15.86
N HIS A 14 -21.13 -9.17 -16.35
CA HIS A 14 -21.75 -8.08 -17.08
C HIS A 14 -23.24 -7.93 -16.77
N ASP A 15 -23.63 -7.82 -15.50
CA ASP A 15 -24.97 -7.28 -15.20
C ASP A 15 -24.98 -6.30 -14.03
N THR A 16 -24.99 -5.02 -14.42
CA THR A 16 -25.51 -3.91 -13.64
C THR A 16 -27.05 -3.99 -13.58
N ARG A 17 -27.62 -4.65 -12.56
CA ARG A 17 -28.91 -4.33 -11.89
C ARG A 17 -29.45 -5.52 -11.09
N GLY A 18 -29.60 -5.34 -9.77
CA GLY A 18 -30.82 -5.81 -9.07
C GLY A 18 -31.04 -7.29 -8.78
N SER A 19 -30.04 -8.15 -8.55
CA SER A 19 -30.28 -9.50 -7.99
C SER A 19 -29.29 -9.91 -6.91
N ALA A 20 -29.83 -10.39 -5.79
CA ALA A 20 -29.16 -10.76 -4.55
C ALA A 20 -28.34 -12.07 -4.69
N GLY A 21 -27.19 -11.99 -5.35
CA GLY A 21 -26.22 -13.08 -5.48
C GLY A 21 -24.79 -12.56 -5.48
N GLY A 22 -24.35 -11.99 -4.36
CA GLY A 22 -23.00 -11.41 -4.23
C GLY A 22 -21.93 -12.48 -4.09
N VAL A 23 -20.97 -12.57 -5.01
CA VAL A 23 -19.79 -13.44 -4.89
C VAL A 23 -19.05 -13.24 -3.56
N PRO A 24 -18.72 -14.32 -2.82
CA PRO A 24 -18.03 -14.20 -1.55
C PRO A 24 -16.63 -13.61 -1.77
N CYS A 25 -16.29 -12.62 -0.96
CA CYS A 25 -15.05 -11.88 -1.04
C CYS A 25 -14.37 -11.86 0.32
N LEU A 26 -13.06 -12.08 0.33
CA LEU A 26 -12.23 -11.97 1.53
C LEU A 26 -11.31 -10.77 1.36
N GLY A 27 -11.58 -9.68 2.07
CA GLY A 27 -10.72 -8.50 2.11
C GLY A 27 -9.46 -8.74 2.93
N LEU A 28 -8.80 -7.65 3.34
CA LEU A 28 -7.78 -7.66 4.39
C LEU A 28 -8.38 -7.34 5.78
N TRP A 29 -9.53 -6.66 5.80
CA TRP A 29 -10.23 -6.20 7.00
C TRP A 29 -11.67 -6.71 7.11
N LEU A 30 -12.36 -6.81 5.96
CA LEU A 30 -13.76 -7.22 5.86
C LEU A 30 -13.89 -8.56 5.14
N ARG A 31 -14.72 -9.44 5.69
CA ARG A 31 -15.12 -10.69 5.06
C ARG A 31 -16.59 -10.55 4.69
N CYS A 32 -16.94 -10.93 3.47
CA CYS A 32 -18.32 -11.04 3.05
C CYS A 32 -18.61 -12.46 2.58
N SER A 33 -19.56 -13.13 3.21
CA SER A 33 -20.04 -14.47 2.84
C SER A 33 -21.52 -14.45 2.52
N LEU A 34 -21.94 -15.24 1.53
CA LEU A 34 -23.35 -15.48 1.27
C LEU A 34 -23.92 -16.41 2.33
N LEU A 35 -25.01 -15.99 2.96
CA LEU A 35 -25.81 -16.85 3.82
C LEU A 35 -26.84 -17.60 2.96
N GLY A 36 -27.30 -18.77 3.41
CA GLY A 36 -28.26 -19.61 2.67
C GLY A 36 -29.59 -18.93 2.30
N SER A 37 -29.85 -17.73 2.83
CA SER A 37 -30.97 -16.85 2.46
C SER A 37 -30.71 -15.95 1.24
N GLY A 38 -29.57 -16.08 0.56
CA GLY A 38 -29.15 -15.19 -0.55
C GLY A 38 -28.69 -13.80 -0.10
N ARG A 39 -28.63 -13.54 1.21
CA ARG A 39 -28.11 -12.28 1.77
C ARG A 39 -26.59 -12.33 1.96
N LEU A 40 -25.92 -11.25 1.55
CA LEU A 40 -24.50 -11.05 1.80
C LEU A 40 -24.29 -10.57 3.24
N HIS A 41 -23.65 -11.37 4.07
CA HIS A 41 -23.23 -10.98 5.41
C HIS A 41 -21.78 -10.53 5.39
N CYS A 42 -21.56 -9.25 5.67
CA CYS A 42 -20.24 -8.65 5.79
C CYS A 42 -19.91 -8.35 7.25
N GLY A 43 -18.69 -8.69 7.68
CA GLY A 43 -18.21 -8.45 9.04
C GLY A 43 -16.73 -8.10 9.06
N VAL A 44 -16.34 -7.31 10.07
CA VAL A 44 -14.92 -7.01 10.35
C VAL A 44 -14.33 -8.19 11.12
N TYR A 45 -13.35 -8.86 10.53
CA TYR A 45 -12.71 -10.03 11.16
C TYR A 45 -11.30 -9.71 11.69
N ALA A 46 -10.76 -8.54 11.35
CA ALA A 46 -9.46 -8.05 11.81
C ALA A 46 -9.37 -7.81 13.33
N THR A 47 -10.50 -7.77 14.04
CA THR A 47 -10.56 -7.58 15.49
C THR A 47 -10.32 -8.85 16.30
N THR A 48 -10.26 -10.03 15.67
CA THR A 48 -9.86 -11.29 16.32
C THR A 48 -8.34 -11.38 16.44
N ALA A 49 -7.74 -10.39 17.08
CA ALA A 49 -6.29 -10.20 17.23
C ALA A 49 -5.49 -11.39 17.85
N PRO A 50 -6.00 -12.22 18.78
CA PRO A 50 -5.16 -13.24 19.40
C PRO A 50 -4.89 -14.49 18.53
N HIS A 51 -5.49 -14.62 17.34
CA HIS A 51 -5.36 -15.82 16.49
C HIS A 51 -5.00 -15.52 15.02
N LEU A 52 -4.50 -14.32 14.73
CA LEU A 52 -4.02 -13.98 13.38
C LEU A 52 -2.56 -14.39 13.20
N HIS A 53 -2.23 -14.91 12.02
CA HIS A 53 -0.85 -15.24 11.66
C HIS A 53 0.01 -13.96 11.71
N PRO A 54 1.20 -13.96 12.34
CA PRO A 54 2.01 -12.76 12.54
C PRO A 54 2.41 -12.09 11.21
N ALA A 55 2.55 -12.87 10.14
CA ALA A 55 2.81 -12.37 8.79
C ALA A 55 1.66 -11.51 8.23
N LEU A 56 0.41 -11.78 8.60
CA LEU A 56 -0.73 -11.00 8.13
C LEU A 56 -0.81 -9.66 8.86
N VAL A 57 -0.47 -9.66 10.15
CA VAL A 57 -0.42 -8.45 10.99
C VAL A 57 0.70 -7.53 10.52
N SER A 58 1.89 -8.07 10.22
CA SER A 58 2.99 -7.26 9.69
C SER A 58 2.69 -6.69 8.30
N ALA A 59 2.00 -7.46 7.44
CA ALA A 59 1.51 -6.97 6.15
C ALA A 59 0.54 -5.79 6.31
N LEU A 60 -0.44 -5.95 7.20
CA LEU A 60 -1.43 -4.93 7.56
C LEU A 60 -0.78 -3.63 8.05
N VAL A 61 0.06 -3.74 9.08
CA VAL A 61 0.74 -2.60 9.69
C VAL A 61 1.68 -1.93 8.69
N GLY A 62 2.43 -2.72 7.92
CA GLY A 62 3.34 -2.20 6.89
C GLY A 62 2.62 -1.41 5.81
N LEU A 63 1.49 -1.89 5.31
CA LEU A 63 0.68 -1.18 4.31
C LEU A 63 0.05 0.10 4.86
N ILE A 64 -0.50 0.08 6.07
CA ILE A 64 -1.06 1.28 6.70
C ILE A 64 0.04 2.32 6.89
N LEU A 65 1.16 1.93 7.50
CA LEU A 65 2.28 2.83 7.76
C LEU A 65 2.80 3.44 6.46
N ALA A 66 2.97 2.61 5.42
CA ALA A 66 3.43 3.09 4.13
C ALA A 66 2.48 4.10 3.48
N THR A 67 1.17 3.85 3.50
CA THR A 67 0.18 4.79 2.97
C THR A 67 0.19 6.11 3.74
N VAL A 68 0.22 6.07 5.08
CA VAL A 68 0.29 7.28 5.92
C VAL A 68 1.55 8.09 5.61
N VAL A 69 2.72 7.44 5.58
CA VAL A 69 3.99 8.12 5.28
C VAL A 69 3.98 8.71 3.87
N SER A 70 3.43 8.00 2.89
CA SER A 70 3.32 8.49 1.50
C SER A 70 2.42 9.74 1.39
N THR A 71 1.32 9.80 2.15
CA THR A 71 0.44 10.97 2.18
C THR A 71 1.12 12.17 2.83
N VAL A 72 1.81 11.96 3.95
CA VAL A 72 2.55 13.02 4.65
C VAL A 72 3.67 13.57 3.78
N THR A 73 4.41 12.71 3.08
CA THR A 73 5.49 13.13 2.16
C THR A 73 4.97 13.89 0.95
N CYS A 74 3.81 13.49 0.40
CA CYS A 74 3.15 14.23 -0.68
C CYS A 74 2.70 15.63 -0.24
N LEU A 75 2.08 15.75 0.94
CA LEU A 75 1.73 17.05 1.51
C LEU A 75 2.97 17.91 1.78
N ALA A 76 4.01 17.32 2.36
CA ALA A 76 5.27 18.01 2.61
C ALA A 76 5.93 18.49 1.31
N ALA A 77 5.85 17.74 0.22
CA ALA A 77 6.35 18.16 -1.09
C ALA A 77 5.61 19.40 -1.61
N VAL A 78 4.28 19.46 -1.46
CA VAL A 78 3.48 20.66 -1.80
C VAL A 78 3.87 21.86 -0.94
N PHE A 79 4.05 21.66 0.38
CA PHE A 79 4.52 22.72 1.26
C PHE A 79 5.95 23.19 0.93
N THR A 80 6.82 22.29 0.47
CA THR A 80 8.19 22.63 0.04
C THR A 80 8.19 23.52 -1.22
N ALA A 81 7.15 23.42 -2.05
CA ALA A 81 6.97 24.33 -3.19
C ALA A 81 6.63 25.77 -2.74
N CYS A 82 5.92 25.92 -1.62
CA CYS A 82 5.56 27.23 -1.04
C CYS A 82 6.65 27.81 -0.12
N VAL A 83 7.41 26.96 0.57
CA VAL A 83 8.47 27.35 1.51
C VAL A 83 9.75 26.62 1.14
N ARG A 84 10.63 27.30 0.38
CA ARG A 84 11.86 26.72 -0.18
C ARG A 84 12.95 26.39 0.83
N SER A 85 12.81 26.79 2.11
CA SER A 85 13.90 26.70 3.08
C SER A 85 13.40 26.47 4.51
N ILE A 86 13.71 25.31 5.08
CA ILE A 86 13.61 25.02 6.52
C ILE A 86 14.98 24.53 6.98
N LYS A 87 15.64 25.33 7.85
CA LYS A 87 16.79 24.93 8.71
C LYS A 87 17.93 24.17 8.02
N GLY A 88 18.33 24.60 6.84
CA GLY A 88 19.59 24.18 6.25
C GLY A 88 19.75 22.68 5.90
N TRP A 89 18.70 21.87 5.98
CA TRP A 89 18.70 20.54 5.37
C TRP A 89 17.78 20.57 4.16
N SER A 90 18.21 19.98 3.04
CA SER A 90 17.38 19.94 1.82
C SER A 90 16.12 19.11 2.09
N CYS A 91 14.97 19.76 2.24
CA CYS A 91 13.67 19.12 2.49
C CYS A 91 13.39 18.01 1.47
N PHE A 92 13.78 18.24 0.22
CA PHE A 92 13.60 17.29 -0.88
C PHE A 92 14.41 16.00 -0.71
N SER A 93 15.61 16.09 -0.13
CA SER A 93 16.43 14.93 0.21
C SER A 93 15.84 14.11 1.36
N LEU A 94 15.21 14.76 2.34
CA LEU A 94 14.56 14.07 3.46
C LEU A 94 13.26 13.39 3.03
N ILE A 95 12.43 14.08 2.27
CA ILE A 95 11.16 13.55 1.74
C ILE A 95 11.40 12.33 0.86
N SER A 96 12.40 12.37 -0.02
CA SER A 96 12.74 11.23 -0.90
C SER A 96 13.20 9.99 -0.13
N ILE A 97 13.99 10.15 0.95
CA ILE A 97 14.39 9.02 1.81
C ILE A 97 13.15 8.39 2.49
N LEU A 98 12.27 9.21 3.06
CA LEU A 98 11.02 8.74 3.66
C LEU A 98 10.11 8.07 2.62
N GLN A 99 10.09 8.58 1.38
CA GLN A 99 9.34 8.01 0.28
C GLN A 99 9.86 6.62 -0.12
N VAL A 100 11.18 6.40 -0.11
CA VAL A 100 11.79 5.09 -0.35
C VAL A 100 11.38 4.10 0.74
N LEU A 101 11.47 4.52 2.01
CA LEU A 101 11.05 3.67 3.13
C LEU A 101 9.57 3.27 3.01
N ALA A 102 8.70 4.21 2.65
CA ALA A 102 7.28 3.93 2.40
C ALA A 102 7.07 3.00 1.20
N GLY A 103 7.82 3.19 0.10
CA GLY A 103 7.76 2.32 -1.08
C GLY A 103 8.19 0.89 -0.77
N VAL A 104 9.32 0.70 -0.07
CA VAL A 104 9.82 -0.60 0.37
C VAL A 104 8.83 -1.27 1.33
N ALA A 105 8.29 -0.53 2.31
CA ALA A 105 7.30 -1.05 3.24
C ALA A 105 5.99 -1.46 2.53
N SER A 106 5.56 -0.74 1.48
CA SER A 106 4.39 -1.13 0.67
C SER A 106 4.62 -2.43 -0.08
N ILE A 107 5.80 -2.59 -0.69
CA ILE A 107 6.18 -3.80 -1.44
C ILE A 107 6.31 -4.98 -0.48
N ALA A 108 7.01 -4.79 0.64
CA ALA A 108 7.16 -5.82 1.68
C ALA A 108 5.81 -6.23 2.28
N GLY A 109 4.91 -5.27 2.56
CA GLY A 109 3.56 -5.57 3.03
C GLY A 109 2.72 -6.34 2.01
N THR A 110 2.91 -6.08 0.71
CA THR A 110 2.24 -6.83 -0.36
C THR A 110 2.87 -8.20 -0.59
N ALA A 111 4.18 -8.38 -0.34
CA ALA A 111 4.86 -9.67 -0.39
C ALA A 111 4.59 -10.55 0.84
N ALA A 112 4.32 -9.94 2.00
CA ALA A 112 3.90 -10.65 3.22
C ALA A 112 2.46 -11.20 3.12
N PHE A 113 1.67 -10.66 2.20
CA PHE A 113 0.31 -11.11 1.93
C PHE A 113 0.23 -12.56 1.43
N PRO A 114 0.96 -12.99 0.38
CA PRO A 114 1.01 -14.40 -0.05
C PRO A 114 1.67 -15.35 0.95
N LEU A 115 2.58 -14.86 1.79
CA LEU A 115 3.16 -15.65 2.88
C LEU A 115 2.13 -16.01 3.96
N SER A 116 1.01 -15.28 4.02
CA SER A 116 -0.06 -15.51 4.98
C SER A 116 -1.11 -16.52 4.48
N TRP A 117 -0.97 -17.03 3.25
CA TRP A 117 -1.93 -17.95 2.62
C TRP A 117 -1.92 -19.36 3.22
N ASP A 118 -0.82 -19.76 3.85
CA ASP A 118 -0.65 -21.06 4.50
C ASP A 118 -1.45 -21.20 5.81
N SER A 119 -2.13 -20.14 6.25
CA SER A 119 -2.92 -20.23 7.48
C SER A 119 -4.17 -21.12 7.30
N PRO A 120 -4.51 -21.96 8.30
CA PRO A 120 -5.68 -22.85 8.22
C PRO A 120 -7.01 -22.08 8.05
N ARG A 121 -7.02 -20.78 8.36
CA ARG A 121 -8.14 -19.87 8.09
C ARG A 121 -8.38 -19.63 6.61
N VAL A 122 -7.31 -19.53 5.80
CA VAL A 122 -7.40 -19.29 4.36
C VAL A 122 -7.73 -20.60 3.63
N GLN A 123 -7.13 -21.71 4.05
CA GLN A 123 -7.45 -23.05 3.54
C GLN A 123 -8.93 -23.41 3.72
N ASN A 124 -9.51 -23.15 4.89
CA ASN A 124 -10.95 -23.34 5.13
C ASN A 124 -11.88 -22.53 4.20
N MET A 125 -11.40 -21.47 3.54
CA MET A 125 -12.21 -20.60 2.68
C MET A 125 -11.94 -20.79 1.19
N CYS A 126 -10.67 -21.00 0.83
CA CYS A 126 -10.21 -21.11 -0.56
C CYS A 126 -9.92 -22.57 -0.98
N GLY A 127 -10.17 -23.54 -0.09
CA GLY A 127 -9.89 -24.96 -0.28
C GLY A 127 -8.60 -25.40 0.45
N ASP A 128 -8.58 -26.65 0.92
CA ASP A 128 -7.42 -27.24 1.61
C ASP A 128 -6.16 -27.30 0.72
N ASP A 129 -6.32 -27.21 -0.60
CA ASP A 129 -5.23 -27.14 -1.58
C ASP A 129 -4.55 -25.74 -1.64
N ALA A 130 -4.99 -24.77 -0.85
CA ALA A 130 -4.36 -23.45 -0.80
C ALA A 130 -2.98 -23.54 -0.12
N SER A 131 -1.92 -23.46 -0.94
CA SER A 131 -0.52 -23.48 -0.48
C SER A 131 0.14 -22.11 -0.62
N LEU A 132 1.33 -21.95 -0.02
CA LEU A 132 2.18 -20.76 -0.19
C LEU A 132 2.30 -20.42 -1.69
N TYR A 133 1.97 -19.18 -2.08
CA TYR A 133 1.95 -18.69 -3.48
C TYR A 133 0.95 -19.34 -4.46
N HIS A 134 0.12 -20.30 -4.05
CA HIS A 134 -0.91 -20.91 -4.90
C HIS A 134 -2.32 -20.70 -4.29
N PRO A 135 -3.07 -19.69 -4.77
CA PRO A 135 -4.42 -19.47 -4.30
C PRO A 135 -5.34 -20.44 -5.05
N ALA A 136 -5.67 -21.58 -4.45
CA ALA A 136 -6.42 -22.68 -5.09
C ALA A 136 -7.73 -22.23 -5.78
N ALA A 137 -8.83 -22.11 -5.04
CA ALA A 137 -10.14 -21.70 -5.58
C ALA A 137 -10.42 -20.18 -5.43
N CYS A 138 -9.39 -19.36 -5.27
CA CYS A 138 -9.52 -17.93 -5.01
C CYS A 138 -8.69 -17.10 -5.99
N VAL A 139 -9.28 -16.03 -6.54
CA VAL A 139 -8.56 -15.07 -7.38
C VAL A 139 -8.23 -13.82 -6.59
N VAL A 140 -7.03 -13.31 -6.82
CA VAL A 140 -6.54 -12.06 -6.26
C VAL A 140 -7.17 -10.89 -7.01
N GLY A 141 -7.86 -10.00 -6.29
CA GLY A 141 -8.48 -8.82 -6.88
C GLY A 141 -7.51 -7.67 -7.16
N TRP A 142 -7.94 -6.73 -8.01
CA TRP A 142 -7.17 -5.58 -8.51
C TRP A 142 -6.45 -4.73 -7.45
N ALA A 143 -6.94 -4.72 -6.21
CA ALA A 143 -6.39 -3.90 -5.14
C ALA A 143 -4.95 -4.27 -4.74
N THR A 144 -4.51 -5.51 -4.93
CA THR A 144 -3.10 -5.89 -4.70
C THR A 144 -2.19 -5.32 -5.79
N TYR A 145 -2.61 -5.40 -7.05
CA TYR A 145 -1.89 -4.81 -8.18
C TYR A 145 -1.77 -3.29 -8.04
N ALA A 146 -2.84 -2.61 -7.61
CA ALA A 146 -2.80 -1.19 -7.32
C ALA A 146 -1.80 -0.84 -6.22
N ALA A 147 -1.71 -1.65 -5.15
CA ALA A 147 -0.74 -1.44 -4.08
C ALA A 147 0.71 -1.65 -4.55
N LEU A 148 0.97 -2.67 -5.37
CA LEU A 148 2.28 -2.91 -5.99
C LEU A 148 2.68 -1.76 -6.93
N CYS A 149 1.79 -1.39 -7.84
CA CYS A 149 2.03 -0.27 -8.77
C CYS A 149 2.27 1.03 -8.01
N GLY A 150 1.52 1.29 -6.94
CA GLY A 150 1.74 2.42 -6.04
C GLY A 150 3.16 2.40 -5.45
N GLY A 151 3.57 1.28 -4.85
CA GLY A 151 4.92 1.13 -4.28
C GLY A 151 6.05 1.39 -5.30
N VAL A 152 5.93 0.84 -6.52
CA VAL A 152 6.90 1.07 -7.60
C VAL A 152 6.93 2.54 -8.02
N LEU A 153 5.77 3.17 -8.18
CA LEU A 153 5.66 4.57 -8.55
C LEU A 153 6.31 5.48 -7.49
N LEU A 154 6.17 5.16 -6.21
CA LEU A 154 6.83 5.88 -5.11
C LEU A 154 8.37 5.80 -5.20
N LEU A 155 8.91 4.64 -5.56
CA LEU A 155 10.36 4.47 -5.75
C LEU A 155 10.87 5.27 -6.94
N VAL A 156 10.15 5.23 -8.08
CA VAL A 156 10.51 6.01 -9.27
C VAL A 156 10.47 7.50 -8.96
N CYS A 157 9.41 7.97 -8.30
CA CYS A 157 9.27 9.36 -7.86
C CYS A 157 10.44 9.77 -6.96
N SER A 158 10.82 8.92 -6.00
CA SER A 158 11.94 9.20 -5.11
C SER A 158 13.29 9.25 -5.85
N CYS A 159 13.55 8.35 -6.79
CA CYS A 159 14.77 8.39 -7.60
C CYS A 159 14.88 9.70 -8.39
N LEU A 160 13.80 10.13 -9.04
CA LEU A 160 13.74 11.41 -9.75
C LEU A 160 14.00 12.58 -8.79
N ALA A 161 13.39 12.55 -7.61
CA ALA A 161 13.59 13.56 -6.59
C ALA A 161 15.04 13.61 -6.08
N PHE A 162 15.65 12.46 -5.80
CA PHE A 162 17.04 12.43 -5.36
C PHE A 162 17.99 12.98 -6.42
N ARG A 163 17.76 12.68 -7.70
CA ARG A 163 18.56 13.22 -8.81
C ARG A 163 18.45 14.75 -8.90
N ALA A 164 17.25 15.29 -8.79
CA ALA A 164 17.04 16.74 -8.78
C ALA A 164 17.63 17.42 -7.53
N ALA A 165 17.58 16.77 -6.36
CA ALA A 165 18.26 17.23 -5.15
C ALA A 165 19.79 17.27 -5.35
N ALA A 166 20.37 16.22 -5.92
CA ALA A 166 21.80 16.10 -6.17
C ALA A 166 22.31 17.15 -7.15
N ALA A 167 21.56 17.39 -8.25
CA ALA A 167 21.89 18.42 -9.23
C ALA A 167 21.95 19.83 -8.60
N THR A 168 21.10 20.09 -7.61
CA THR A 168 21.05 21.40 -6.93
C THR A 168 22.20 21.58 -5.91
N LYS A 169 22.72 20.49 -5.33
CA LYS A 169 23.81 20.55 -4.32
C LYS A 169 25.21 20.79 -4.90
N SER A 170 25.41 20.68 -6.21
CA SER A 170 26.74 20.72 -6.85
C SER A 170 27.37 22.11 -7.03
N HIS A 171 26.73 23.21 -6.64
CA HIS A 171 27.39 24.52 -6.68
C HIS A 171 28.20 24.75 -5.40
N PRO A 172 29.55 24.83 -5.44
CA PRO A 172 30.38 25.16 -4.27
C PRO A 172 30.02 26.52 -3.64
N VAL A 173 29.33 27.38 -4.39
CA VAL A 173 28.76 28.66 -3.91
C VAL A 173 27.58 28.46 -2.94
N ILE A 174 26.80 27.38 -3.04
CA ILE A 174 25.65 27.11 -2.16
C ILE A 174 26.11 26.65 -0.76
N ASP A 175 27.24 25.96 -0.65
CA ASP A 175 27.81 25.58 0.66
C ASP A 175 28.36 26.80 1.42
N GLN A 176 28.84 27.82 0.69
CA GLN A 176 29.26 29.10 1.25
C GLN A 176 28.05 29.93 1.75
N LEU A 177 26.92 29.91 1.04
CA LEU A 177 25.66 30.53 1.47
C LEU A 177 25.02 29.80 2.67
N HIS A 178 25.33 28.53 2.88
CA HIS A 178 24.85 27.76 4.02
C HIS A 178 25.63 28.03 5.31
N LYS A 179 26.94 28.25 5.18
CA LYS A 179 27.84 28.66 6.26
C LYS A 179 27.75 30.15 6.57
N GLY A 180 27.35 30.98 5.60
CA GLY A 180 27.09 32.41 5.78
C GLY A 180 25.60 32.71 5.87
N HIS A 181 25.06 32.74 7.09
CA HIS A 181 23.69 33.06 7.46
C HIS A 181 23.13 34.28 6.68
N ASN A 182 22.46 34.05 5.54
CA ASN A 182 21.57 35.03 4.91
C ASN A 182 20.53 34.30 4.05
N ILE A 183 19.29 34.30 4.57
CA ILE A 183 18.13 33.73 3.91
C ILE A 183 17.77 34.69 2.77
N VAL A 184 18.18 34.36 1.54
CA VAL A 184 17.74 35.11 0.36
C VAL A 184 16.32 34.67 0.01
N LEU A 185 15.35 35.54 0.30
CA LEU A 185 13.98 35.44 -0.15
C LEU A 185 13.95 35.72 -1.66
N LEU A 186 13.75 34.67 -2.48
CA LEU A 186 13.46 34.84 -3.90
C LEU A 186 11.93 34.85 -4.05
N ILE A 187 11.38 36.03 -4.30
CA ILE A 187 10.00 36.26 -4.76
C ILE A 187 9.96 35.99 -6.27
#